data_AF-A0A9X3EEE8-F1
#
_entry.id   AF-A0A9X3EEE8-F1
#
_cell.length_a   1.000
_cell.length_b   1.000
_cell.length_c   1.000
_cell.angle_alpha   90.00
_cell.angle_beta   90.00
_cell.angle_gamma   90.00
#
_symmetry.space_group_name_H-M   'P 1'
#
loop_
_entity.id
_entity.type
_entity.pdbx_description
1 polymer ?
#
loop_
_entity_poly.entity_id
_entity_poly.type
_entity_poly.pdbx_seq_one_letter_code
_entity_poly.pdbx_strand_id
1 'polypeptide(L)'
;MKFTEEHFNKLVMLQEKEYPNNVYSSSKSGYNNIDEALKKYDLELYRFVEDNDLENQVVALMNLETREWAYDKFVEKEKRYIWKLNGLYLVKSTGDGSIFFGSHDASMALSTSQVMEWGYNPKMFDREEMQ
;
A
#
# COMPACT_ATOMS: atom_id res chain seq x y z
N MET A 1 6.52 -10.64 -10.60
CA MET A 1 6.22 -9.21 -10.37
C MET A 1 5.61 -9.05 -8.98
N LYS A 2 5.69 -7.87 -8.36
CA LYS A 2 4.99 -7.56 -7.09
C LYS A 2 3.93 -6.49 -7.33
N PHE A 3 2.93 -6.44 -6.45
CA PHE A 3 1.95 -5.36 -6.38
C PHE A 3 2.58 -4.12 -5.75
N THR A 4 2.16 -2.93 -6.16
CA THR A 4 2.47 -1.69 -5.43
C THR A 4 1.53 -1.54 -4.24
N GLU A 5 1.85 -0.63 -3.31
CA GLU A 5 0.91 -0.21 -2.25
C GLU A 5 -0.42 0.29 -2.82
N GLU A 6 -0.37 1.03 -3.94
CA GLU A 6 -1.58 1.51 -4.59
C GLU A 6 -2.45 0.34 -5.08
N HIS A 7 -1.85 -0.66 -5.73
CA HIS A 7 -2.59 -1.85 -6.14
C HIS A 7 -3.19 -2.57 -4.93
N PHE A 8 -2.42 -2.74 -3.85
CA PHE A 8 -2.90 -3.37 -2.63
C PHE A 8 -4.10 -2.63 -2.03
N ASN A 9 -4.00 -1.31 -1.87
CA ASN A 9 -5.08 -0.48 -1.33
C ASN A 9 -6.35 -0.57 -2.19
N LYS A 10 -6.20 -0.58 -3.53
CA LYS A 10 -7.33 -0.79 -4.46
C LYS A 10 -7.99 -2.16 -4.27
N LEU A 11 -7.21 -3.22 -4.08
CA LEU A 11 -7.73 -4.57 -3.81
C LEU A 11 -8.46 -4.65 -2.47
N VAL A 12 -7.94 -4.00 -1.42
CA VAL A 12 -8.58 -3.93 -0.10
C VAL A 12 -9.91 -3.18 -0.20
N MET A 13 -9.92 -1.99 -0.81
CA MET A 13 -11.15 -1.21 -1.01
C MET A 13 -12.19 -2.00 -1.81
N LEU A 14 -11.76 -2.72 -2.85
CA LEU A 14 -12.65 -3.57 -3.62
C LEU A 14 -13.24 -4.69 -2.77
N GLN A 15 -12.43 -5.34 -1.94
CA GLN A 15 -12.89 -6.37 -1.03
C GLN A 15 -13.91 -5.84 -0.03
N GLU A 16 -13.62 -4.73 0.64
CA GLU A 16 -14.52 -4.16 1.66
C GLU A 16 -15.87 -3.77 1.06
N LYS A 17 -15.87 -3.34 -0.20
CA LYS A 17 -17.08 -2.92 -0.91
C LYS A 17 -17.92 -4.08 -1.42
N GLU A 18 -17.32 -5.05 -2.11
CA GLU A 18 -18.05 -6.12 -2.82
C GLU A 18 -18.14 -7.42 -1.99
N TYR A 19 -17.20 -7.64 -1.08
CA TYR A 19 -17.05 -8.87 -0.31
C TYR A 19 -16.77 -8.62 1.19
N PRO A 20 -17.61 -7.84 1.89
CA PRO A 20 -17.33 -7.38 3.26
C PRO A 20 -17.13 -8.53 4.27
N ASN A 21 -17.72 -9.70 4.00
CA ASN A 21 -17.69 -10.87 4.88
C ASN A 21 -16.64 -11.93 4.47
N ASN A 22 -15.57 -11.51 3.79
CA ASN A 22 -14.47 -12.32 3.27
C ASN A 22 -14.66 -12.86 1.82
N VAL A 23 -13.54 -13.06 1.13
CA VAL A 23 -13.45 -13.70 -0.17
C VAL A 23 -13.27 -15.20 0.04
N TYR A 24 -14.37 -15.96 0.00
CA TYR A 24 -14.30 -17.43 0.13
C TYR A 24 -13.52 -18.04 -1.04
N SER A 25 -12.42 -18.70 -0.69
CA SER A 25 -11.50 -19.33 -1.64
C SER A 25 -12.07 -20.58 -2.31
N SER A 26 -11.53 -20.87 -3.50
CA SER A 26 -11.38 -22.19 -4.15
C SER A 26 -12.43 -22.71 -5.14
N SER A 27 -13.61 -22.09 -5.31
CA SER A 27 -14.48 -22.45 -6.44
C SER A 27 -14.21 -21.57 -7.66
N LYS A 28 -14.21 -22.16 -8.86
CA LYS A 28 -14.05 -21.45 -10.14
C LYS A 28 -15.02 -20.26 -10.31
N SER A 29 -16.15 -20.28 -9.59
CA SER A 29 -17.13 -19.19 -9.55
C SER A 29 -16.69 -17.97 -8.71
N GLY A 30 -15.85 -18.16 -7.69
CA GLY A 30 -15.30 -17.04 -6.89
C GLY A 30 -14.28 -16.20 -7.67
N TYR A 31 -13.46 -16.86 -8.50
CA TYR A 31 -12.48 -16.21 -9.37
C TYR A 31 -13.14 -15.33 -10.44
N ASN A 32 -14.15 -15.86 -11.13
CA ASN A 32 -14.89 -15.08 -12.14
C ASN A 32 -15.48 -13.79 -11.56
N ASN A 33 -15.88 -13.80 -10.29
CA ASN A 33 -16.45 -12.62 -9.63
C ASN A 33 -15.38 -11.54 -9.35
N ILE A 34 -14.15 -11.93 -9.01
CA ILE A 34 -13.06 -10.97 -8.76
C ILE A 34 -12.58 -10.34 -10.07
N ASP A 35 -12.44 -11.13 -11.13
CA ASP A 35 -12.03 -10.62 -12.44
C ASP A 35 -13.06 -9.63 -13.01
N GLU A 36 -14.35 -9.96 -12.90
CA GLU A 36 -15.43 -9.05 -13.30
C GLU A 36 -15.44 -7.77 -12.46
N ALA A 37 -15.20 -7.89 -11.14
CA ALA A 37 -15.11 -6.74 -10.25
C ALA A 37 -13.92 -5.85 -10.60
N LEU A 38 -12.73 -6.42 -10.85
CA LEU A 38 -11.55 -5.67 -11.27
C LEU A 38 -11.79 -5.00 -12.63
N LYS A 39 -12.33 -5.69 -13.64
CA LYS A 39 -12.69 -5.08 -14.94
C LYS A 39 -13.58 -3.86 -14.80
N LYS A 40 -14.53 -3.91 -13.84
CA LYS A 40 -15.50 -2.84 -13.59
C LYS A 40 -14.90 -1.65 -12.84
N TYR A 41 -14.03 -1.91 -11.86
CA TYR A 41 -13.56 -0.88 -10.92
C TYR A 41 -12.18 -0.31 -11.26
N ASP A 42 -11.29 -1.13 -11.82
CA ASP A 42 -9.96 -0.71 -12.24
C ASP A 42 -9.44 -1.62 -13.37
N LEU A 43 -9.72 -1.21 -14.62
CA LEU A 43 -9.32 -1.96 -15.81
C LEU A 43 -7.79 -2.07 -15.96
N GLU A 44 -7.04 -1.08 -15.47
CA GLU A 44 -5.58 -1.12 -15.52
C GLU A 44 -5.04 -2.16 -14.55
N LEU A 45 -5.54 -2.18 -13.31
CA LEU A 45 -5.22 -3.22 -12.33
C LEU A 45 -5.65 -4.61 -12.81
N TYR A 46 -6.81 -4.74 -13.45
CA TYR A 46 -7.23 -6.00 -14.07
C TYR A 46 -6.21 -6.50 -15.09
N ARG A 47 -5.82 -5.66 -16.06
CA ARG A 47 -4.83 -6.04 -17.08
C ARG A 47 -3.49 -6.38 -16.47
N PHE A 48 -3.06 -5.62 -15.45
CA PHE A 48 -1.85 -5.94 -14.71
C PHE A 48 -1.90 -7.34 -14.09
N VAL A 49 -3.03 -7.72 -13.49
CA VAL A 49 -3.22 -9.04 -12.89
C VAL A 49 -3.21 -10.14 -13.97
N GLU A 50 -4.00 -9.98 -15.04
CA GLU A 50 -4.13 -10.93 -16.14
C GLU A 50 -2.81 -11.12 -16.91
N ASP A 51 -2.15 -10.03 -17.29
CA ASP A 51 -0.90 -10.07 -18.06
C ASP A 51 0.27 -10.72 -17.27
N ASN A 52 0.13 -10.84 -15.94
CA ASN A 52 1.17 -11.38 -15.05
C ASN A 52 0.75 -12.67 -14.31
N ASP A 53 -0.41 -13.25 -14.63
CA ASP A 53 -0.97 -14.45 -13.98
C ASP A 53 -0.99 -14.34 -12.43
N LEU A 54 -1.50 -13.21 -11.91
CA LEU A 54 -1.45 -12.86 -10.47
C LEU A 54 -2.77 -13.12 -9.70
N GLU A 55 -3.72 -13.86 -10.27
CA GLU A 55 -5.07 -14.02 -9.72
C GLU A 55 -5.05 -14.67 -8.33
N ASN A 56 -4.17 -15.63 -8.10
CA ASN A 56 -4.04 -16.29 -6.80
C ASN A 56 -3.53 -15.34 -5.71
N GLN A 57 -2.63 -14.42 -6.07
CA GLN A 57 -2.10 -13.40 -5.17
C GLN A 57 -3.17 -12.36 -4.87
N VAL A 58 -3.99 -11.97 -5.85
CA VAL A 58 -5.15 -11.10 -5.63
C VAL A 58 -6.11 -11.73 -4.62
N VAL A 59 -6.48 -13.00 -4.80
CA VAL A 59 -7.34 -13.72 -3.85
C VAL A 59 -6.74 -13.71 -2.45
N ALA A 60 -5.44 -13.98 -2.33
CA ALA A 60 -4.75 -14.00 -1.04
C ALA A 60 -4.67 -12.61 -0.38
N LEU A 61 -4.49 -11.54 -1.15
CA LEU A 61 -4.45 -10.15 -0.68
C LEU A 61 -5.84 -9.64 -0.27
N MET A 62 -6.89 -10.05 -0.98
CA MET A 62 -8.25 -9.66 -0.66
C MET A 62 -8.81 -10.46 0.53
N ASN A 63 -8.45 -11.73 0.70
CA ASN A 63 -8.93 -12.55 1.81
C ASN A 63 -8.40 -12.05 3.17
N LEU A 64 -9.32 -11.76 4.09
CA LEU A 64 -9.04 -11.17 5.41
C LEU A 64 -8.08 -12.03 6.26
N GLU A 65 -8.17 -13.35 6.14
CA GLU A 65 -7.36 -14.28 6.94
C GLU A 65 -5.93 -14.39 6.44
N THR A 66 -5.70 -14.22 5.14
CA THR A 66 -4.37 -14.37 4.52
C THR A 66 -3.72 -13.05 4.16
N ARG A 67 -4.46 -11.93 4.23
CA ARG A 67 -4.04 -10.62 3.73
C ARG A 67 -2.69 -10.17 4.28
N GLU A 68 -2.50 -10.23 5.59
CA GLU A 68 -1.26 -9.73 6.22
C GLU A 68 -0.03 -10.51 5.71
N TRP A 69 -0.14 -11.84 5.67
CA TRP A 69 0.90 -12.70 5.12
C TRP A 69 1.13 -12.46 3.62
N ALA A 70 0.04 -12.32 2.85
CA ALA A 70 0.08 -12.10 1.41
C ALA A 70 0.70 -10.74 1.08
N TYR A 71 0.42 -9.72 1.88
CA TYR A 71 0.99 -8.38 1.77
C TYR A 71 2.52 -8.44 1.88
N ASP A 72 3.04 -9.09 2.92
CA ASP A 72 4.50 -9.23 3.11
C ASP A 72 5.20 -9.98 1.96
N LYS A 73 4.49 -10.90 1.29
CA LYS A 73 5.05 -11.70 0.19
C LYS A 73 4.93 -11.02 -1.16
N PHE A 74 3.77 -10.46 -1.47
CA PHE A 74 3.39 -10.08 -2.82
C PHE A 74 3.34 -8.57 -3.06
N VAL A 75 3.38 -7.75 -2.01
CA VAL A 75 3.41 -6.29 -2.14
C VAL A 75 4.85 -5.80 -2.00
N GLU A 76 5.24 -4.88 -2.87
CA GLU A 76 6.47 -4.13 -2.74
C GLU A 76 6.26 -3.04 -1.70
N LYS A 77 6.97 -3.16 -0.58
CA LYS A 77 6.89 -2.18 0.50
C LYS A 77 7.30 -0.82 -0.03
N GLU A 78 6.48 0.18 0.29
CA GLU A 78 6.77 1.55 -0.08
C GLU A 78 8.17 1.95 0.40
N LYS A 79 8.97 2.52 -0.50
CA LYS A 79 10.29 3.06 -0.16
C LYS A 79 10.16 4.11 0.93
N ARG A 80 11.08 4.04 1.90
CA ARG A 80 11.11 4.97 3.03
C ARG A 80 12.29 5.92 2.87
N TYR A 81 12.02 7.18 3.16
CA TYR A 81 12.95 8.27 2.98
C TYR A 81 13.11 9.06 4.27
N ILE A 82 14.29 9.63 4.43
CA ILE A 82 14.49 10.77 5.33
C ILE A 82 14.02 12.02 4.57
N TRP A 83 13.08 12.76 5.14
CA TRP A 83 12.48 13.95 4.52
C TRP A 83 13.04 15.22 5.15
N LYS A 84 13.52 16.16 4.32
CA LYS A 84 14.23 17.36 4.75
C LYS A 84 13.66 18.62 4.10
N LEU A 85 13.48 19.68 4.90
CA LEU A 85 13.05 21.00 4.45
C LEU A 85 13.97 22.06 5.07
N ASN A 86 14.65 22.86 4.24
CA ASN A 86 15.50 23.96 4.69
C ASN A 86 16.54 23.58 5.77
N GLY A 87 17.13 22.38 5.67
CA GLY A 87 18.10 21.91 6.67
C GLY A 87 17.52 21.09 7.82
N LEU A 88 16.20 21.11 8.02
CA LEU A 88 15.50 20.44 9.12
C LEU A 88 14.84 19.14 8.65
N TYR A 89 14.77 18.15 9.54
CA TYR A 89 14.19 16.84 9.27
C TYR A 89 12.74 16.77 9.71
N LEU A 90 11.87 16.14 8.92
CA LEU A 90 10.52 15.80 9.35
C LEU A 90 10.57 14.63 10.32
N VAL A 91 10.12 14.84 11.55
CA VAL A 91 10.22 13.87 12.65
C VAL A 91 8.87 13.66 13.30
N LYS A 92 8.60 12.42 13.71
CA LYS A 92 7.50 12.08 14.62
C LYS A 92 8.06 11.74 15.99
N SER A 93 7.60 12.47 17.01
CA SER A 93 7.90 12.22 18.42
C SER A 93 7.49 10.80 18.80
N THR A 94 8.39 10.06 19.45
CA THR A 94 8.12 8.70 19.95
C THR A 94 7.23 8.70 21.19
N GLY A 95 7.13 9.83 21.91
CA GLY A 95 6.36 9.93 23.15
C GLY A 95 4.88 10.27 22.91
N ASP A 96 4.61 11.39 22.27
CA ASP A 96 3.26 11.94 22.08
C ASP A 96 2.75 11.82 20.63
N GLY A 97 3.57 11.29 19.71
CA GLY A 97 3.22 11.17 18.30
C GLY A 97 3.15 12.49 17.55
N SER A 98 3.54 13.61 18.16
CA SER A 98 3.56 14.92 17.51
C SER A 98 4.55 14.95 16.34
N ILE A 99 4.23 15.73 15.31
CA ILE A 99 5.05 15.86 14.10
C ILE A 99 5.69 17.24 14.10
N PHE A 100 7.01 17.31 13.96
CA PHE A 100 7.76 18.57 13.99
C PHE A 100 9.04 18.49 13.14
N PHE A 101 9.69 19.65 12.96
CA PHE A 101 10.96 19.78 12.27
C PHE A 101 12.12 19.83 13.27
N GLY A 102 13.07 18.89 13.17
CA GLY A 102 14.14 18.71 14.15
C GLY A 102 15.52 18.42 13.56
N SER A 103 16.51 18.24 14.44
CA SER A 103 17.86 17.77 14.08
C SER A 103 17.87 16.26 13.81
N HIS A 104 18.90 15.80 13.08
CA HIS A 104 19.01 14.49 12.43
C HIS A 104 18.85 13.26 13.34
N ASP A 105 19.11 13.42 14.65
CA ASP A 105 19.20 12.32 15.63
C ASP A 105 17.89 11.55 15.86
N ALA A 106 16.75 12.00 15.34
CA ALA A 106 15.45 11.36 15.49
C ALA A 106 14.75 11.01 14.17
N SER A 107 15.47 10.97 13.04
CA SER A 107 14.86 10.74 11.73
C SER A 107 14.38 9.30 11.55
N MET A 108 13.08 9.06 11.77
CA MET A 108 12.44 7.86 11.24
C MET A 108 12.28 8.00 9.74
N ALA A 109 12.68 6.97 8.98
CA ALA A 109 12.39 6.90 7.55
C ALA A 109 10.86 6.84 7.38
N LEU A 110 10.29 7.66 6.50
CA LEU A 110 8.85 7.69 6.24
C LEU A 110 8.59 7.40 4.77
N SER A 111 7.50 6.72 4.49
CA SER A 111 7.05 6.56 3.12
C SER A 111 6.38 7.83 2.58
N THR A 112 6.19 7.91 1.26
CA THR A 112 5.49 9.03 0.64
C THR A 112 4.06 9.12 1.15
N SER A 113 3.38 7.97 1.32
CA SER A 113 2.01 7.93 1.83
C SER A 113 1.91 8.43 3.27
N GLN A 114 2.84 8.07 4.14
CA GLN A 114 2.86 8.58 5.52
C GLN A 114 3.01 10.10 5.60
N VAL A 115 3.85 10.69 4.75
CA VAL A 115 4.02 12.15 4.68
C VAL A 115 2.73 12.84 4.21
N MET A 116 2.02 12.24 3.25
CA MET A 116 0.73 12.75 2.77
C MET A 116 -0.38 12.63 3.82
N GLU A 117 -0.46 11.50 4.54
CA GLU A 117 -1.42 11.29 5.64
C GLU A 117 -1.23 12.32 6.75
N TRP A 118 0.00 12.78 6.98
CA TRP A 118 0.32 13.83 7.94
C TRP A 118 -0.03 15.23 7.45
N GLY A 119 -0.59 15.36 6.24
CA GLY A 119 -1.01 16.63 5.65
C GLY A 119 0.11 17.40 4.96
N TYR A 120 1.28 16.81 4.76
CA TYR A 120 2.41 17.46 4.08
C TYR A 120 2.47 17.07 2.60
N ASN A 121 2.90 18.00 1.75
CA ASN A 121 3.13 17.74 0.33
C ASN A 121 4.56 17.19 0.12
N PRO A 122 4.75 15.93 -0.30
CA PRO A 122 6.09 15.34 -0.47
C PRO A 122 7.03 16.15 -1.38
N LYS A 123 6.49 16.93 -2.32
CA LYS A 123 7.27 17.74 -3.27
C LYS A 123 8.00 18.94 -2.64
N MET A 124 7.68 19.30 -1.40
CA MET A 124 8.34 20.41 -0.70
C MET A 124 9.65 19.99 -0.02
N PHE A 125 9.96 18.70 -0.01
CA PHE A 125 11.09 18.15 0.73
C PHE A 125 12.18 17.62 -0.21
N ASP A 126 13.43 17.76 0.22
CA ASP A 126 14.49 16.87 -0.21
C ASP A 126 14.30 15.50 0.45
N ARG A 127 14.64 14.42 -0.27
CA ARG A 127 14.47 13.05 0.24
C ARG A 127 15.73 12.21 0.03
N GLU A 128 16.12 11.48 1.05
CA GLU A 128 17.23 10.52 1.03
C GLU A 128 16.68 9.12 1.29
N GLU A 129 16.89 8.19 0.36
CA GLU A 129 16.40 6.81 0.47
C GLU A 129 17.22 6.07 1.54
N MET A 130 16.53 5.46 2.50
CA MET A 130 17.19 4.60 3.49
C MET A 130 17.36 3.20 2.88
N GLN A 131 18.58 2.66 2.98
CA GLN A 131 18.91 1.29 2.56
C GLN A 131 18.32 0.24 3.51
#